data_AF-A0A3D2R8I6-F1
#
_entry.id   AF-A0A3D2R8I6-F1
#
_cell.length_a   1.000
_cell.length_b   1.000
_cell.length_c   1.000
_cell.angle_alpha   90.00
_cell.angle_beta   90.00
_cell.angle_gamma   90.00
#
_symmetry.space_group_name_H-M   'P 1'
#
loop_
_entity.id
_entity.type
_entity.pdbx_description
1 polymer ?
#
loop_
_entity_poly.entity_id
_entity_poly.type
_entity_poly.pdbx_seq_one_letter_code
_entity_poly.pdbx_strand_id
1 'polypeptide(L)'
;MIQRIQTLYLLGALAADAGFYFVGKFDAAATTDQWSLGAIDRTLQLIVMVLIVWAIFKFKQRLHQFVLNRLSIILNFVLVGVFAYQSLNLPGEASVSQKGIGVL
;
A
#
# COMPACT_ATOMS: atom_id res chain seq x y z
N MET A 1 8.56 22.59 13.76
CA MET A 1 7.99 21.99 15.00
C MET A 1 7.48 20.58 14.67
N ILE A 2 8.40 19.62 14.53
CA ILE A 2 8.13 18.18 14.32
C ILE A 2 7.54 17.50 15.58
N GLN A 3 7.37 18.27 16.65
CA GLN A 3 7.03 17.81 18.00
C GLN A 3 5.53 17.54 18.17
N ARG A 4 4.94 16.77 17.26
CA ARG A 4 3.65 16.14 17.49
C ARG A 4 3.78 14.67 17.14
N ILE A 5 3.31 13.82 18.05
CA ILE A 5 3.30 12.37 17.89
C ILE A 5 2.59 11.96 16.57
N GLN A 6 1.66 12.77 16.07
CA GLN A 6 0.99 12.55 14.78
C GLN A 6 1.95 12.56 13.56
N THR A 7 2.96 13.45 13.53
CA THR A 7 3.94 13.44 12.42
C THR A 7 4.86 12.22 12.46
N LEU A 8 5.12 11.67 13.66
CA LEU A 8 5.85 10.42 13.82
C LEU A 8 5.05 9.23 13.28
N TYR A 9 3.73 9.19 13.53
CA TYR A 9 2.87 8.15 12.95
C TYR A 9 2.80 8.23 11.42
N LEU A 10 2.70 9.43 10.85
CA LEU A 10 2.75 9.62 9.39
C LEU A 10 4.10 9.19 8.79
N LEU A 11 5.21 9.46 9.47
CA LEU A 11 6.54 8.99 9.04
C LEU A 11 6.67 7.46 9.13
N GLY A 12 6.16 6.85 10.20
CA GLY A 12 6.13 5.39 10.35
C GLY A 12 5.28 4.72 9.29
N ALA A 13 4.10 5.29 8.99
CA ALA A 13 3.24 4.82 7.90
C ALA A 13 3.94 4.95 6.55
N LEU A 14 4.63 6.07 6.28
CA LEU A 14 5.40 6.24 5.05
C LEU A 14 6.52 5.20 4.93
N ALA A 15 7.23 4.92 6.02
CA ALA A 15 8.30 3.92 6.03
C ALA A 15 7.76 2.51 5.82
N ALA A 16 6.61 2.17 6.39
CA ALA A 16 5.94 0.89 6.17
C ALA A 16 5.46 0.74 4.72
N ASP A 17 4.84 1.79 4.16
CA ASP A 17 4.34 1.81 2.78
C ASP A 17 5.50 1.73 1.77
N ALA A 18 6.57 2.51 1.99
CA ALA A 18 7.79 2.42 1.20
C ALA A 18 8.46 1.05 1.33
N GLY A 19 8.56 0.52 2.56
CA GLY A 19 9.09 -0.82 2.81
C GLY A 19 8.30 -1.88 2.04
N PHE A 20 6.98 -1.82 2.07
CA PHE A 20 6.11 -2.72 1.34
C PHE A 20 6.26 -2.57 -0.19
N TYR A 21 6.35 -1.34 -0.70
CA TYR A 21 6.56 -1.07 -2.13
C TYR A 21 7.90 -1.63 -2.65
N PHE A 22 8.97 -1.57 -1.85
CA PHE A 22 10.29 -2.07 -2.24
C PHE A 22 10.48 -3.58 -1.98
N VAL A 23 9.90 -4.13 -0.91
CA VAL A 23 10.00 -5.56 -0.56
C VAL A 23 9.03 -6.41 -1.37
N GLY A 24 7.87 -5.86 -1.73
CA GLY A 24 6.88 -6.49 -2.62
C GLY A 24 7.41 -6.62 -4.04
N LYS A 25 8.34 -7.55 -4.26
CA LYS A 25 8.69 -8.05 -5.59
C LYS A 25 7.59 -8.99 -6.07
N PHE A 26 6.43 -8.41 -6.39
CA PHE A 26 5.45 -9.08 -7.24
C PHE A 26 6.04 -9.11 -8.64
N ASP A 27 6.40 -10.31 -9.05
CA ASP A 27 6.97 -10.72 -10.34
C ASP A 27 7.37 -9.60 -11.31
N ALA A 28 8.69 -9.43 -11.49
CA ALA A 28 9.25 -8.69 -12.62
C ALA A 28 8.86 -9.31 -13.98
N ALA A 29 8.14 -10.43 -13.97
CA ALA A 29 7.62 -11.15 -15.12
C ALA A 29 6.15 -10.83 -15.47
N ALA A 30 5.44 -9.97 -14.72
CA ALA A 30 4.11 -9.49 -15.12
C ALA A 30 4.24 -8.45 -16.25
N THR A 31 4.51 -8.99 -17.43
CA THR A 31 4.20 -8.47 -18.78
C THR A 31 3.27 -7.26 -18.77
N THR A 32 3.78 -6.13 -19.29
CA THR A 32 3.24 -5.25 -20.37
C THR A 32 1.74 -4.87 -20.41
N ASP A 33 0.90 -5.37 -19.52
CA ASP A 33 -0.53 -5.10 -19.46
C ASP A 33 -0.81 -4.15 -18.29
N GLN A 34 -1.01 -2.89 -18.67
CA GLN A 34 -1.33 -1.77 -17.80
C GLN A 34 -2.65 -1.94 -17.02
N TRP A 35 -3.40 -3.02 -17.29
CA TRP A 35 -4.72 -3.33 -16.72
C TRP A 35 -4.74 -4.58 -15.83
N SER A 36 -3.58 -5.18 -15.53
CA SER A 36 -3.50 -6.27 -14.55
C SER A 36 -3.84 -5.78 -13.14
N LEU A 37 -4.50 -6.62 -12.34
CA LEU A 37 -4.87 -6.30 -10.95
C LEU A 37 -3.65 -5.86 -10.12
N GLY A 38 -2.50 -6.52 -10.30
CA GLY A 38 -1.24 -6.14 -9.64
C GLY A 38 -0.70 -4.75 -10.06
N ALA A 39 -0.96 -4.30 -11.29
CA ALA A 39 -0.60 -2.94 -11.72
C ALA A 39 -1.49 -1.87 -11.07
N ILE A 40 -2.78 -2.18 -10.85
CA ILE A 40 -3.76 -1.31 -10.17
C ILE A 40 -3.39 -1.17 -8.69
N ASP A 41 -3.03 -2.26 -8.00
CA ASP A 41 -2.62 -2.18 -6.60
C ASP A 41 -1.37 -1.35 -6.41
N ARG A 42 -0.39 -1.50 -7.31
CA ARG A 42 0.84 -0.71 -7.29
C ARG A 42 0.57 0.77 -7.48
N THR A 43 -0.33 1.14 -8.40
CA THR A 43 -0.70 2.54 -8.61
C THR A 43 -1.46 3.10 -7.41
N LEU A 44 -2.37 2.32 -6.82
CA LEU A 44 -3.10 2.72 -5.63
C LEU A 44 -2.17 2.94 -4.43
N GLN A 45 -1.18 2.07 -4.25
CA GLN A 45 -0.17 2.21 -3.20
C GLN A 45 0.72 3.44 -3.40
N LEU A 46 1.15 3.72 -4.63
CA LEU A 46 1.86 4.96 -4.96
C LEU A 46 1.04 6.22 -4.64
N ILE A 47 -0.26 6.21 -4.94
CA ILE A 47 -1.16 7.32 -4.63
C ILE A 47 -1.22 7.55 -3.11
N VAL A 48 -1.32 6.48 -2.32
CA VAL A 48 -1.30 6.53 -0.84
C VAL A 48 0.02 7.10 -0.33
N MET A 49 1.16 6.64 -0.86
CA MET A 49 2.48 7.15 -0.49
C MET A 49 2.60 8.66 -0.75
N VAL A 50 2.17 9.14 -1.92
CA VAL A 50 2.19 10.57 -2.27
C VAL A 50 1.29 11.38 -1.34
N LEU A 51 0.11 10.88 -1.00
CA LEU A 51 -0.81 11.50 -0.05
C LEU A 51 -0.18 11.67 1.34
N ILE A 52 0.53 10.66 1.83
CA ILE A 52 1.23 10.69 3.13
C ILE A 52 2.36 11.73 3.10
N VAL A 53 3.18 11.74 2.05
CA VAL A 53 4.24 12.74 1.87
C VAL A 53 3.66 14.15 1.84
N TRP A 54 2.58 14.35 1.08
CA TRP A 54 1.91 15.64 1.01
C TRP A 54 1.37 16.08 2.38
N ALA A 55 0.81 15.15 3.16
CA ALA A 55 0.34 15.42 4.51
C ALA A 55 1.48 15.86 5.46
N ILE A 56 2.69 15.33 5.29
CA ILE A 56 3.88 15.72 6.06
C ILE A 56 4.30 17.15 5.69
N PHE A 57 4.33 17.51 4.41
CA PHE A 57 4.64 18.88 3.98
C PHE A 57 3.59 19.91 4.40
N LYS A 58 2.33 19.52 4.53
CA LYS A 58 1.22 20.39 4.99
C LYS A 58 1.14 20.58 6.52
N PHE A 59 2.24 20.39 7.25
CA PHE A 59 2.32 20.54 8.73
C PHE A 59 1.78 21.87 9.29
N LYS A 60 1.76 22.94 8.48
CA LYS A 60 1.25 24.26 8.90
C LYS A 60 -0.28 24.31 8.99
N GLN A 61 -1.02 23.51 8.19
CA GLN A 61 -2.48 23.54 8.12
C GLN A 61 -3.08 22.34 8.88
N ARG A 62 -3.37 22.54 10.17
CA ARG A 62 -3.77 21.44 11.09
C ARG A 62 -5.03 20.68 10.65
N LEU A 63 -6.03 21.39 10.13
CA LEU A 63 -7.27 20.76 9.66
C LEU A 63 -6.99 19.80 8.49
N HIS A 64 -6.14 20.23 7.54
CA HIS A 64 -5.77 19.42 6.38
C HIS A 64 -4.98 18.18 6.80
N GLN A 65 -4.04 18.33 7.74
CA GLN A 65 -3.26 17.20 8.24
C GLN A 65 -4.13 16.16 8.96
N PHE A 66 -5.19 16.58 9.67
CA PHE A 66 -6.16 15.66 10.30
C PHE A 66 -6.98 14.89 9.25
N VAL A 67 -7.49 15.57 8.22
CA VAL A 67 -8.26 14.94 7.14
C VAL A 67 -7.39 13.97 6.35
N LEU A 68 -6.19 14.39 5.94
CA LEU A 68 -5.25 13.55 5.18
C LEU A 68 -4.80 12.32 5.97
N ASN A 69 -4.58 12.45 7.29
CA ASN A 69 -4.24 11.32 8.13
C ASN A 69 -5.39 10.28 8.19
N ARG A 70 -6.63 10.74 8.37
CA ARG A 70 -7.79 9.83 8.36
C ARG A 70 -7.99 9.16 7.01
N LEU A 71 -7.82 9.93 5.93
CA LEU A 71 -7.91 9.40 4.57
C LEU A 71 -6.83 8.34 4.31
N SER A 72 -5.60 8.56 4.77
CA SER A 72 -4.50 7.60 4.62
C SER A 72 -4.75 6.29 5.37
N ILE A 73 -5.37 6.35 6.57
CA ILE A 73 -5.76 5.16 7.33
C ILE A 73 -6.86 4.37 6.61
N ILE A 74 -7.88 5.06 6.08
CA ILE A 74 -8.97 4.41 5.34
C ILE A 74 -8.43 3.74 4.08
N LEU A 75 -7.56 4.42 3.32
CA LEU A 75 -6.97 3.85 2.11
C LEU A 75 -6.08 2.64 2.41
N ASN A 76 -5.30 2.68 3.49
CA ASN A 76 -4.53 1.52 3.95
C ASN A 76 -5.44 0.35 4.36
N PHE A 77 -6.56 0.62 5.02
CA PHE A 77 -7.53 -0.42 5.37
C PHE A 77 -8.16 -1.06 4.12
N VAL A 78 -8.49 -0.26 3.12
CA VAL A 78 -8.99 -0.76 1.82
C VAL A 78 -7.93 -1.60 1.12
N LEU A 79 -6.67 -1.16 1.10
CA LEU A 79 -5.56 -1.95 0.54
C LEU A 79 -5.47 -3.34 1.19
N VAL A 80 -5.52 -3.42 2.52
CA VAL A 80 -5.54 -4.71 3.23
C VAL A 80 -6.72 -5.58 2.79
N GLY A 81 -7.90 -4.99 2.60
CA GLY A 81 -9.07 -5.70 2.07
C GLY A 81 -8.88 -6.22 0.64
N VAL A 82 -8.25 -5.42 -0.24
CA VAL A 82 -7.93 -5.83 -1.62
C VAL A 82 -6.88 -6.95 -1.63
N PHE A 83 -5.87 -6.88 -0.78
CA PHE A 83 -4.90 -7.96 -0.61
C PHE A 83 -5.54 -9.25 -0.10
N ALA A 84 -6.44 -9.16 0.88
CA ALA A 84 -7.19 -10.32 1.37
C ALA A 84 -8.02 -10.93 0.24
N TYR A 85 -8.72 -10.10 -0.55
CA TYR A 85 -9.47 -10.58 -1.72
C TYR A 85 -8.56 -11.27 -2.74
N GLN A 86 -7.42 -10.69 -3.09
CA GLN A 86 -6.47 -11.34 -4.00
C GLN A 86 -5.94 -12.66 -3.44
N SER A 87 -5.64 -12.74 -2.14
CA SER A 87 -5.22 -13.97 -1.48
C SER A 87 -6.28 -15.07 -1.58
N LEU A 88 -7.56 -14.71 -1.45
CA LEU A 88 -8.69 -15.64 -1.64
C LEU A 88 -8.94 -16.00 -3.11
N ASN A 89 -8.63 -15.09 -4.04
CA ASN A 89 -8.84 -15.27 -5.47
C ASN A 89 -7.61 -15.83 -6.20
N LEU A 90 -6.59 -16.28 -5.45
CA LEU A 90 -5.49 -17.06 -5.99
C LEU A 90 -6.08 -18.33 -6.61
N PRO A 91 -5.77 -18.65 -7.88
CA PRO A 91 -6.30 -19.83 -8.53
C PRO A 91 -5.86 -21.08 -7.78
N GLY A 92 -6.80 -21.71 -7.08
CA GLY A 92 -6.66 -23.08 -6.61
C GLY A 92 -6.61 -23.98 -7.83
N GLU A 93 -5.41 -24.53 -8.10
CA GLU A 93 -5.13 -25.50 -9.15
C GLU A 93 -5.16 -24.98 -10.59
N ALA A 94 -4.03 -24.43 -11.03
CA ALA A 94 -3.59 -24.65 -12.41
C ALA A 94 -2.56 -25.80 -12.39
N SER A 95 -3.06 -27.02 -12.62
CA SER A 95 -2.35 -28.28 -12.93
C SER A 95 -0.90 -28.42 -12.43
N VAL A 96 -0.71 -29.42 -11.55
CA VAL A 96 0.56 -29.88 -10.96
C VAL A 96 0.89 -29.22 -9.60
N SER A 97 0.06 -29.56 -8.61
CA SER A 97 0.39 -29.43 -7.19
C SER A 97 1.66 -30.23 -6.86
N GLN A 98 2.74 -29.53 -6.52
CA GLN A 98 3.88 -30.08 -5.76
C GLN A 98 4.57 -29.09 -4.81
N LYS A 99 4.12 -27.84 -4.65
CA LYS A 99 4.77 -26.92 -3.70
C LYS A 99 3.78 -26.03 -2.99
N GLY A 100 3.87 -26.05 -1.67
CA GLY A 100 2.94 -25.44 -0.73
C GLY A 100 2.67 -23.98 -1.02
N ILE A 101 1.50 -23.56 -0.54
CA ILE A 101 1.04 -22.17 -0.46
C ILE A 101 2.20 -21.33 0.11
N GLY A 102 2.96 -20.75 -0.80
CA GLY A 102 4.09 -19.89 -0.52
C GLY A 102 3.52 -18.53 -0.15
N VAL A 103 3.12 -18.40 1.10
CA VAL A 103 3.13 -17.08 1.74
C VAL A 103 4.61 -16.73 1.93
N LEU A 104 5.14 -15.94 1.01
CA LEU A 104 6.34 -15.11 1.18
C LEU A 104 6.05 -13.72 0.63
#